data_AF-A0A0N8T339-F1
#
_entry.id   AF-A0A0N8T339-F1
#
_cell.length_a   1.000
_cell.length_b   1.000
_cell.length_c   1.000
_cell.angle_alpha   90.00
_cell.angle_beta   90.00
_cell.angle_gamma   90.00
#
_symmetry.space_group_name_H-M   'P 1'
#
loop_
_entity.id
_entity.type
_entity.pdbx_description
1 polymer ?
#
loop_
_entity_poly.entity_id
_entity_poly.type
_entity_poly.pdbx_seq_one_letter_code
_entity_poly.pdbx_strand_id
1 'polypeptide(L)' 'MAQYVYTMHRLSKVVPPKREILKNISLSFFPGAKIGVLGLN' A
#
# COMPACT_ATOMS: atom_id res chain seq x y z
N MET A 1 -16.35 -10.70 12.12
CA MET A 1 -15.87 -9.45 11.52
C MET A 1 -14.37 -9.58 11.33
N ALA A 2 -13.83 -9.33 10.14
CA ALA A 2 -12.38 -9.41 9.96
C ALA A 2 -11.73 -8.19 10.62
N GLN A 3 -10.83 -8.42 11.56
CA GLN A 3 -10.05 -7.35 12.19
C GLN A 3 -8.83 -7.07 11.32
N TYR A 4 -8.71 -5.85 10.82
CA TYR A 4 -7.53 -5.38 10.11
C TYR A 4 -6.75 -4.41 11.00
N VAL A 5 -5.44 -4.57 11.07
CA VAL A 5 -4.57 -3.62 11.80
C VAL A 5 -4.19 -2.42 10.94
N TYR A 6 -4.27 -2.57 9.62
CA TYR A 6 -4.02 -1.49 8.68
C TYR A 6 -4.72 -1.79 7.35
N THR A 7 -5.25 -0.74 6.73
CA THR A 7 -5.92 -0.82 5.42
C THR A 7 -5.52 0.39 4.58
N MET A 8 -5.32 0.17 3.28
CA MET A 8 -5.25 1.23 2.27
C MET A 8 -6.21 0.87 1.14
N HIS A 9 -6.91 1.87 0.60
CA HIS A 9 -7.86 1.68 -0.48
C HIS A 9 -7.57 2.69 -1.59
N ARG A 10 -7.25 2.16 -2.79
CA ARG A 10 -6.92 2.95 -3.99
C ARG A 10 -5.88 4.06 -3.71
N LEU A 11 -4.85 3.73 -2.95
CA LEU A 11 -3.76 4.64 -2.62
C LEU A 11 -2.91 4.90 -3.86
N SER A 12 -2.72 6.18 -4.18
CA SER A 12 -1.84 6.66 -5.24
C SER A 12 -0.93 7.77 -4.72
N LYS A 13 0.28 7.87 -5.28
CA LYS A 13 1.23 8.93 -4.97
C LYS A 13 1.87 9.45 -6.25
N VAL A 14 1.76 10.76 -6.44
CA VAL A 14 2.43 11.50 -7.52
C VAL A 14 3.50 12.39 -6.90
N VAL A 15 4.68 12.42 -7.52
CA VAL A 15 5.78 13.33 -7.20
C VAL A 15 6.00 14.33 -8.35
N PRO A 16 6.48 15.55 -8.08
CA PRO A 16 6.74 16.54 -9.13
C PRO A 16 7.71 16.03 -10.22
N PRO A 17 7.58 16.49 -11.48
CA PRO A 17 6.53 17.39 -11.95
C PRO A 17 5.17 16.69 -12.11
N LYS A 18 5.14 15.41 -12.55
CA LYS A 18 3.91 14.60 -12.74
C LYS A 18 4.17 13.08 -12.73
N ARG A 19 5.16 12.59 -11.96
CA ARG A 19 5.50 11.16 -11.94
C ARG A 19 4.65 10.41 -10.92
N GLU A 20 3.84 9.46 -11.37
CA GLU A 20 3.11 8.53 -10.50
C GLU A 20 4.07 7.42 -10.02
N ILE A 21 4.31 7.33 -8.70
CA ILE A 21 5.20 6.34 -8.09
C ILE A 21 4.45 5.23 -7.35
N LEU A 22 3.20 5.48 -6.96
CA LEU A 22 2.28 4.47 -6.43
C LEU A 22 0.93 4.68 -7.13
N LYS A 23 0.27 3.60 -7.55
CA LYS A 23 -0.97 3.66 -8.32
C LYS A 23 -2.01 2.66 -7.83
N ASN A 24 -3.15 3.16 -7.38
CA ASN A 24 -4.36 2.38 -7.08
C ASN A 24 -4.15 1.17 -6.16
N ILE A 25 -3.23 1.29 -5.19
CA ILE A 25 -2.89 0.20 -4.28
C ILE A 25 -4.01 0.02 -3.25
N SER A 26 -4.53 -1.21 -3.13
CA SER A 26 -5.51 -1.59 -2.11
C SER A 26 -5.01 -2.81 -1.36
N LEU A 27 -4.74 -2.65 -0.06
CA LEU A 27 -4.19 -3.70 0.80
C LEU A 27 -4.88 -3.66 2.17
N SER A 28 -5.07 -4.83 2.76
CA SER A 28 -5.57 -5.00 4.12
C SER A 28 -4.67 -5.97 4.87
N PHE A 29 -4.24 -5.59 6.06
CA PHE A 29 -3.28 -6.37 6.85
C PHE A 29 -3.94 -6.94 8.10
N PHE A 30 -3.75 -8.24 8.31
CA PHE A 30 -4.26 -8.95 9.48
C PHE A 30 -3.31 -8.81 10.69
N PRO A 31 -3.84 -8.85 11.92
CA PRO A 31 -3.03 -8.92 13.13
C PRO A 31 -2.01 -10.07 13.05
N GLY A 32 -0.74 -9.78 13.35
CA GLY A 32 0.34 -10.79 13.37
C GLY A 32 0.91 -11.18 12.01
N ALA A 33 0.41 -10.63 10.89
CA ALA A 33 1.00 -10.85 9.58
C ALA A 33 2.43 -10.32 9.50
N LYS A 34 3.36 -11.12 8.96
CA LYS A 34 4.76 -10.73 8.68
C LYS A 34 4.93 -10.55 7.18
N ILE A 35 5.35 -9.36 6.75
CA ILE A 35 5.25 -8.94 5.36
C ILE A 35 6.60 -8.38 4.91
N GLY A 36 7.16 -8.98 3.86
CA GLY A 36 8.30 -8.44 3.12
C GLY A 36 7.82 -7.69 1.89
N VAL A 37 8.27 -6.44 1.73
CA VAL A 37 8.02 -5.65 0.52
C VAL A 37 9.35 -5.50 -0.20
N LEU A 38 9.36 -5.81 -1.51
CA LEU A 38 10.53 -5.74 -2.37
C LEU A 38 10.21 -4.91 -3.61
N GLY A 39 11.23 -4.29 -4.19
CA GLY A 39 11.09 -3.48 -5.41
C GLY A 39 12.41 -2.87 -5.83
N LEU A 40 12.45 -2.41 -7.09
CA LEU A 40 13.54 -1.59 -7.62
C LEU A 40 13.39 -0.14 -7.12
N ASN A 41 14.49 0.62 -7.24
CA ASN A 41 14.50 2.07 -6.99
C ASN A 41 13.81 2.85 -8.13
#